data_AF-A0AAE9Y5K2-F1
#
_entry.id   AF-A0AAE9Y5K2-F1
#
_cell.length_a   1.000
_cell.length_b   1.000
_cell.length_c   1.000
_cell.angle_alpha   90.00
_cell.angle_beta   90.00
_cell.angle_gamma   90.00
#
_symmetry.space_group_name_H-M   'P 1'
#
loop_
_entity.id
_entity.type
_entity.pdbx_description
1 polymer ?
#
loop_
_entity_poly.entity_id
_entity_poly.type
_entity_poly.pdbx_seq_one_letter_code
_entity_poly.pdbx_strand_id
1 'polypeptide(L)'
;MRDLRCLARFAASAALTVSVAVSLAGCKTMGMADVTGSLGGRNEASTDPNRAVEIAGDRYRSRPNDPDAAIAYGNALRAIGQRAQAVAVLEKASLANPSNKAVRAAYGRALADNGNFQLAFDTLSRAHSPDNPDWRILSVQGTVLDQMGRNEEARRYYASALRLAPDEPSVLSNLGMSYVLTKELPKAEQTLRQAYANGRADSRVRQNLALVIGLQGRYAEAESIVRADLPPDEAAANVAYLKEMVSGHDTARAAGRGVLASGR
;
A
#
# COMPACT_ATOMS: atom_id res chain seq x y z
N MET A 1 -57.09 -11.88 -64.02
CA MET A 1 -55.99 -11.65 -64.97
C MET A 1 -54.78 -11.20 -64.17
N ARG A 2 -53.67 -11.98 -64.24
CA ARG A 2 -52.27 -11.64 -63.92
C ARG A 2 -51.95 -11.23 -62.47
N ASP A 3 -50.94 -11.74 -61.78
CA ASP A 3 -49.91 -12.74 -62.06
C ASP A 3 -49.34 -13.26 -60.73
N LEU A 4 -48.94 -14.52 -60.73
CA LEU A 4 -48.13 -15.18 -59.71
C LEU A 4 -46.66 -14.69 -59.75
N ARG A 5 -45.93 -15.05 -58.68
CA ARG A 5 -44.46 -15.00 -58.44
C ARG A 5 -44.08 -13.72 -57.69
N CYS A 6 -43.30 -13.75 -56.61
CA CYS A 6 -42.14 -14.58 -56.34
C CYS A 6 -41.76 -14.37 -54.86
N LEU A 7 -41.21 -15.41 -54.21
CA LEU A 7 -40.15 -15.34 -53.19
C LEU A 7 -40.41 -14.48 -51.92
N ALA A 8 -40.20 -14.92 -50.69
CA ALA A 8 -39.68 -16.15 -50.17
C ALA A 8 -40.08 -16.23 -48.69
N ARG A 9 -40.39 -17.46 -48.29
CA ARG A 9 -40.24 -18.03 -46.95
C ARG A 9 -39.09 -17.40 -46.15
N PHE A 10 -39.35 -17.03 -44.90
CA PHE A 10 -38.61 -17.62 -43.77
C PHE A 10 -39.45 -17.55 -42.48
N ALA A 11 -39.77 -18.74 -41.99
CA ALA A 11 -40.44 -19.01 -40.74
C ALA A 11 -39.44 -18.98 -39.57
N ALA A 12 -39.98 -18.69 -38.38
CA ALA A 12 -39.58 -19.21 -37.07
C ALA A 12 -38.12 -19.01 -36.62
N SER A 13 -37.94 -18.32 -35.49
CA SER A 13 -37.52 -18.98 -34.23
C SER A 13 -37.50 -17.98 -33.09
N ALA A 14 -38.30 -18.28 -32.06
CA ALA A 14 -38.16 -17.72 -30.74
C ALA A 14 -36.84 -18.21 -30.11
N ALA A 15 -36.04 -17.31 -29.57
CA ALA A 15 -34.93 -17.66 -28.69
C ALA A 15 -34.92 -16.68 -27.51
N LEU A 16 -35.38 -17.21 -26.39
CA LEU A 16 -35.35 -16.65 -25.05
C LEU A 16 -33.87 -16.50 -24.64
N THR A 17 -33.33 -15.28 -24.58
CA THR A 17 -31.99 -15.05 -24.02
C THR A 17 -32.10 -14.74 -22.53
N VAL A 18 -31.76 -15.74 -21.73
CA VAL A 18 -31.55 -15.66 -20.30
C VAL A 18 -30.32 -14.80 -20.00
N SER A 19 -30.50 -13.85 -19.10
CA SER A 19 -29.50 -12.96 -18.54
C SER A 19 -28.39 -13.72 -17.81
N VAL A 20 -27.12 -13.41 -18.09
CA VAL A 20 -26.02 -13.66 -17.14
C VAL A 20 -25.38 -12.31 -16.84
N ALA A 21 -25.83 -11.68 -15.77
CA ALA A 21 -25.10 -10.59 -15.14
C ALA A 21 -23.90 -11.19 -14.41
N VAL A 22 -22.73 -11.14 -15.02
CA VAL A 22 -21.47 -11.46 -14.35
C VAL A 22 -21.16 -10.32 -13.39
N SER A 23 -21.55 -10.48 -12.13
CA SER A 23 -21.04 -9.68 -11.04
C SER A 23 -19.55 -10.01 -10.86
N LEU A 24 -18.68 -9.17 -11.43
CA LEU A 24 -17.25 -9.15 -11.11
C LEU A 24 -17.09 -8.66 -9.65
N ALA A 25 -17.25 -9.58 -8.71
CA ALA A 25 -16.65 -9.43 -7.40
C ALA A 25 -15.14 -9.53 -7.60
N GLY A 26 -14.49 -8.38 -7.80
CA GLY A 26 -13.04 -8.28 -7.84
C GLY A 26 -12.50 -8.72 -6.48
N CYS A 27 -11.97 -9.94 -6.40
CA CYS A 27 -11.09 -10.34 -5.32
C CYS A 27 -9.94 -9.35 -5.28
N LYS A 28 -9.87 -8.52 -4.23
CA LYS A 28 -8.66 -7.78 -3.89
C LYS A 28 -7.58 -8.81 -3.55
N THR A 29 -6.84 -9.26 -4.54
CA THR A 29 -5.55 -9.90 -4.30
C THR A 29 -4.64 -8.80 -3.79
N MET A 30 -4.40 -8.80 -2.49
CA MET A 30 -3.43 -7.92 -1.86
C MET A 30 -2.06 -8.34 -2.41
N GLY A 31 -1.62 -7.65 -3.46
CA GLY A 31 -0.31 -7.90 -4.07
C GLY A 31 0.78 -7.62 -3.04
N MET A 32 1.87 -8.40 -3.07
CA MET A 32 3.03 -8.20 -2.18
C MET A 32 3.62 -6.77 -2.24
N ALA A 33 3.21 -5.93 -3.19
CA ALA A 33 3.52 -4.50 -3.25
C ALA A 33 2.92 -3.68 -2.08
N ASP A 34 1.84 -4.13 -1.43
CA ASP A 34 1.20 -3.41 -0.30
C ASP A 34 1.94 -3.61 1.05
N VAL A 35 2.94 -4.50 1.10
CA VAL A 35 3.62 -4.94 2.33
C VAL A 35 4.44 -3.83 3.01
N THR A 36 4.83 -2.78 2.28
CA THR A 36 5.65 -1.70 2.86
C THR A 36 4.87 -0.55 3.48
N GLY A 37 3.54 -0.48 3.31
CA GLY A 37 2.57 0.33 4.09
C GLY A 37 2.85 1.82 4.38
N SER A 38 3.96 2.41 3.95
CA SER A 38 4.39 3.77 4.33
C SER A 38 3.73 4.86 3.49
N LEU A 39 3.03 4.44 2.44
CA LEU A 39 2.43 5.28 1.42
C LEU A 39 0.99 5.71 1.77
N GLY A 40 0.38 5.18 2.82
CA GLY A 40 -0.96 5.58 3.25
C GLY A 40 -1.17 5.35 4.73
N GLY A 41 -0.62 6.24 5.56
CA GLY A 41 -1.02 6.28 6.97
C GLY A 41 -2.47 6.72 7.07
N ARG A 42 -3.40 5.77 7.27
CA ARG A 42 -4.73 6.06 7.78
C ARG A 42 -4.56 6.63 9.19
N ASN A 43 -4.60 7.95 9.28
CA ASN A 43 -4.65 8.64 10.56
C ASN A 43 -6.10 8.56 11.04
N GLU A 44 -6.37 7.73 12.04
CA GLU A 44 -7.66 7.65 12.73
C GLU A 44 -7.85 8.92 13.57
N ALA A 45 -8.32 9.98 12.93
CA ALA A 45 -8.85 11.15 13.59
C ALA A 45 -10.20 11.48 12.95
N SER A 46 -11.25 10.76 13.38
CA SER A 46 -12.70 11.10 13.40
C SER A 46 -13.28 12.08 12.35
N THR A 47 -12.68 12.16 11.17
CA THR A 47 -13.14 12.96 10.05
C THR A 47 -13.37 11.97 8.93
N ASP A 48 -14.61 11.88 8.44
CA ASP A 48 -14.92 11.14 7.23
C ASP A 48 -13.87 11.49 6.16
N PRO A 49 -13.06 10.51 5.69
CA PRO A 49 -11.98 10.78 4.74
C PRO A 49 -12.48 11.50 3.48
N ASN A 50 -13.73 11.27 3.08
CA ASN A 50 -14.34 11.97 1.96
C ASN A 50 -14.62 13.43 2.28
N ARG A 51 -15.07 13.72 3.50
CA ARG A 51 -15.28 15.09 3.98
C ARG A 51 -13.97 15.86 4.09
N ALA A 52 -12.88 15.20 4.50
CA ALA A 52 -11.55 15.80 4.55
C ALA A 52 -11.07 16.22 3.14
N VAL A 53 -11.33 15.40 2.12
CA VAL A 53 -11.02 15.71 0.72
C VAL A 53 -11.82 16.90 0.23
N GLU A 54 -13.11 16.97 0.54
CA GLU A 54 -13.98 18.09 0.17
C GLU A 54 -13.47 19.41 0.76
N ILE A 55 -13.25 19.46 2.08
CA ILE A 55 -12.77 20.66 2.78
C ILE A 55 -11.40 21.12 2.24
N ALA A 56 -10.47 20.18 2.06
CA ALA A 56 -9.16 20.49 1.53
C ALA A 56 -9.22 20.93 0.06
N GLY A 57 -10.11 20.33 -0.74
CA GLY A 57 -10.37 20.70 -2.12
C GLY A 57 -10.94 22.10 -2.26
N ASP A 58 -11.88 22.49 -1.41
CA ASP A 58 -12.44 23.85 -1.36
C ASP A 58 -11.35 24.88 -1.06
N ARG A 59 -10.52 24.59 -0.06
CA ARG A 59 -9.38 25.44 0.30
C ARG A 59 -8.42 25.60 -0.87
N TYR A 60 -8.06 24.50 -1.54
CA TYR A 60 -7.19 24.53 -2.72
C TYR A 60 -7.81 25.32 -3.88
N ARG A 61 -9.12 25.16 -4.16
CA ARG A 61 -9.81 25.93 -5.21
C ARG A 61 -9.83 27.43 -4.92
N SER A 62 -9.98 27.83 -3.66
CA SER A 62 -9.93 29.25 -3.25
C SER A 62 -8.52 29.85 -3.35
N ARG A 63 -7.48 29.03 -3.18
CA ARG A 63 -6.07 29.45 -3.15
C ARG A 63 -5.18 28.41 -3.86
N PRO A 64 -5.25 28.32 -5.20
CA PRO A 64 -4.59 27.24 -5.96
C PRO A 64 -3.05 27.29 -5.94
N ASN A 65 -2.47 28.43 -5.53
CA ASN A 65 -1.03 28.61 -5.41
C ASN A 65 -0.54 28.54 -3.95
N ASP A 66 -1.43 28.41 -2.96
CA ASP A 66 -1.05 28.26 -1.55
C ASP A 66 -0.46 26.85 -1.33
N PRO A 67 0.83 26.74 -0.96
CA PRO A 67 1.49 25.44 -0.79
C PRO A 67 0.81 24.58 0.27
N ASP A 68 0.31 25.17 1.37
CA ASP A 68 -0.31 24.41 2.44
C ASP A 68 -1.68 23.86 2.03
N ALA A 69 -2.43 24.65 1.25
CA ALA A 69 -3.70 24.20 0.69
C ALA A 69 -3.51 23.02 -0.27
N ALA A 70 -2.50 23.10 -1.14
CA ALA A 70 -2.19 22.02 -2.07
C ALA A 70 -1.70 20.75 -1.36
N ILE A 71 -0.82 20.88 -0.36
CA ILE A 71 -0.34 19.74 0.45
C ILE A 71 -1.51 19.07 1.18
N ALA A 72 -2.38 19.85 1.82
CA ALA A 72 -3.55 19.31 2.51
C ALA A 72 -4.47 18.54 1.56
N TYR A 73 -4.77 19.11 0.38
CA TYR A 73 -5.63 18.45 -0.59
C TYR A 73 -4.99 17.20 -1.18
N GLY A 74 -3.72 17.26 -1.57
CA GLY A 74 -2.97 16.11 -2.05
C GLY A 74 -2.92 14.98 -1.01
N ASN A 75 -2.68 15.30 0.26
CA ASN A 75 -2.67 14.29 1.34
C ASN A 75 -4.05 13.67 1.58
N ALA A 76 -5.12 14.46 1.50
CA ALA A 76 -6.48 13.93 1.63
C ALA A 76 -6.81 12.96 0.47
N LEU A 77 -6.45 13.33 -0.77
CA LEU A 77 -6.61 12.47 -1.95
C LEU A 77 -5.83 11.15 -1.81
N ARG A 78 -4.59 11.21 -1.32
CA ARG A 78 -3.77 10.02 -1.02
C ARG A 78 -4.45 9.11 -0.01
N ALA A 79 -5.00 9.67 1.07
CA ALA A 79 -5.65 8.91 2.14
C ALA A 79 -6.88 8.10 1.66
N ILE A 80 -7.59 8.58 0.64
CA ILE A 80 -8.72 7.87 0.02
C ILE A 80 -8.34 7.06 -1.23
N GLY A 81 -7.05 6.96 -1.55
CA GLY A 81 -6.55 6.17 -2.68
C GLY A 81 -6.71 6.82 -4.05
N GLN A 82 -7.07 8.10 -4.12
CA GLN A 82 -7.11 8.87 -5.39
C GLN A 82 -5.71 9.33 -5.81
N ARG A 83 -4.82 8.34 -6.00
CA ARG A 83 -3.37 8.50 -6.20
C ARG A 83 -3.04 9.39 -7.40
N ALA A 84 -3.66 9.15 -8.55
CA ALA A 84 -3.41 9.92 -9.78
C ALA A 84 -3.83 11.40 -9.62
N GLN A 85 -4.94 11.67 -8.93
CA GLN A 85 -5.37 13.05 -8.67
C GLN A 85 -4.45 13.75 -7.68
N ALA A 86 -3.99 13.05 -6.65
CA ALA A 86 -3.02 13.60 -5.70
C ALA A 86 -1.72 14.02 -6.41
N VAL A 87 -1.23 13.18 -7.33
CA VAL A 87 -0.06 13.48 -8.18
C VAL A 87 -0.31 14.75 -8.98
N ALA A 88 -1.44 14.88 -9.69
CA ALA A 88 -1.73 16.05 -10.51
C ALA A 88 -1.81 17.36 -9.70
N VAL A 89 -2.46 17.32 -8.53
CA VAL A 89 -2.56 18.50 -7.64
C VAL A 89 -1.17 18.92 -7.15
N LEU A 90 -0.37 17.97 -6.67
CA LEU A 90 0.93 18.24 -6.06
C LEU A 90 2.01 18.56 -7.09
N GLU A 91 1.90 18.02 -8.31
CA GLU A 91 2.74 18.40 -9.44
C GLU A 91 2.54 19.88 -9.79
N LYS A 92 1.28 20.30 -9.98
CA LYS A 92 0.94 21.70 -10.26
C LYS A 92 1.44 22.63 -9.15
N ALA A 93 1.24 22.24 -7.89
CA ALA A 93 1.72 23.02 -6.75
C ALA A 93 3.25 23.11 -6.70
N SER A 94 3.95 22.01 -7.03
CA SER A 94 5.41 21.95 -7.12
C SER A 94 5.95 22.89 -8.21
N LEU A 95 5.27 22.98 -9.36
CA LEU A 95 5.63 23.91 -10.43
C LEU A 95 5.41 25.37 -10.03
N ALA A 96 4.33 25.66 -9.29
CA ALA A 96 4.05 27.00 -8.78
C ALA A 96 4.97 27.42 -7.62
N ASN A 97 5.54 26.45 -6.89
CA ASN A 97 6.37 26.67 -5.70
C ASN A 97 7.72 25.94 -5.80
N PRO A 98 8.59 26.27 -6.78
CA PRO A 98 9.78 25.47 -7.10
C PRO A 98 10.82 25.37 -5.98
N SER A 99 10.88 26.36 -5.08
CA SER A 99 11.78 26.38 -3.92
C SER A 99 11.18 25.72 -2.67
N ASN A 100 9.88 25.39 -2.67
CA ASN A 100 9.21 24.86 -1.49
C ASN A 100 9.48 23.35 -1.33
N LYS A 101 10.40 23.03 -0.42
CA LYS A 101 10.79 21.65 -0.10
C LYS A 101 9.62 20.80 0.42
N ALA A 102 8.68 21.38 1.16
CA ALA A 102 7.53 20.65 1.70
C ALA A 102 6.56 20.21 0.59
N VAL A 103 6.27 21.08 -0.37
CA VAL A 103 5.45 20.73 -1.55
C VAL A 103 6.15 19.66 -2.38
N ARG A 104 7.46 19.79 -2.59
CA ARG A 104 8.27 18.78 -3.29
C ARG A 104 8.24 17.43 -2.57
N ALA A 105 8.35 17.41 -1.25
CA ALA A 105 8.25 16.18 -0.46
C ALA A 105 6.86 15.54 -0.58
N ALA A 106 5.79 16.35 -0.50
CA ALA A 106 4.43 15.86 -0.69
C ALA A 106 4.22 15.28 -2.10
N TYR A 107 4.74 15.95 -3.14
CA TYR A 107 4.70 15.44 -4.51
C TYR A 107 5.44 14.11 -4.65
N GLY A 108 6.66 14.01 -4.10
CA GLY A 108 7.42 12.76 -4.07
C GLY A 108 6.68 11.61 -3.38
N ARG A 109 5.96 11.87 -2.28
CA ARG A 109 5.12 10.86 -1.62
C ARG A 109 3.93 10.45 -2.50
N ALA A 110 3.24 11.40 -3.13
CA ALA A 110 2.13 11.08 -4.04
C ALA A 110 2.58 10.23 -5.23
N LEU A 111 3.77 10.52 -5.78
CA LEU A 111 4.38 9.71 -6.84
C LEU A 111 4.65 8.28 -6.38
N ALA A 112 5.18 8.11 -5.16
CA ALA A 112 5.42 6.80 -4.59
C ALA A 112 4.12 6.00 -4.43
N ASP A 113 3.07 6.60 -3.85
CA ASP A 113 1.75 5.96 -3.74
C ASP A 113 1.18 5.55 -5.10
N ASN A 114 1.41 6.36 -6.12
CA ASN A 114 0.97 6.11 -7.49
C ASN A 114 1.85 5.09 -8.25
N GLY A 115 2.88 4.54 -7.62
CA GLY A 115 3.78 3.55 -8.23
C GLY A 115 4.88 4.12 -9.12
N ASN A 116 5.02 5.45 -9.18
CA ASN A 116 6.06 6.13 -9.95
C ASN A 116 7.39 6.18 -9.17
N PHE A 117 7.91 5.02 -8.82
CA PHE A 117 8.97 4.87 -7.80
C PHE A 117 10.28 5.61 -8.14
N GLN A 118 10.78 5.50 -9.37
CA GLN A 118 12.02 6.19 -9.75
C GLN A 118 11.87 7.72 -9.63
N LEU A 119 10.80 8.28 -10.19
CA LEU A 119 10.53 9.72 -10.13
C LEU A 119 10.26 10.18 -8.68
N ALA A 120 9.62 9.34 -7.86
CA ALA A 120 9.43 9.60 -6.45
C ALA A 120 10.78 9.74 -5.72
N PHE A 121 11.70 8.80 -5.93
CA PHE A 121 13.03 8.83 -5.33
C PHE A 121 13.82 10.08 -5.72
N ASP A 122 13.83 10.44 -7.00
CA ASP A 122 14.54 11.62 -7.52
C ASP A 122 13.92 12.94 -7.03
N THR A 123 12.59 12.95 -6.85
CA THR A 123 11.86 14.11 -6.32
C THR A 123 12.12 14.29 -4.82
N LEU A 124 12.06 13.20 -4.04
CA LEU A 124 12.33 13.20 -2.60
C LEU A 124 13.79 13.57 -2.28
N SER A 125 14.76 13.11 -3.08
CA SER A 125 16.17 13.45 -2.91
C SER A 125 16.46 14.95 -3.02
N ARG A 126 15.58 15.69 -3.71
CA ARG A 126 15.66 17.16 -3.84
C ARG A 126 14.81 17.90 -2.80
N ALA A 127 14.07 17.18 -1.95
CA ALA A 127 13.17 17.75 -0.95
C ALA A 127 13.83 17.94 0.43
N HIS A 128 15.08 17.51 0.60
CA HIS A 128 15.92 17.80 1.78
C HIS A 128 17.37 18.04 1.35
N SER A 129 18.27 18.31 2.30
CA SER A 129 19.71 18.50 2.04
C SER A 129 20.56 17.70 3.02
N PRO A 130 21.83 17.39 2.68
CA PRO A 130 22.75 16.74 3.62
C PRO A 130 22.95 17.51 4.93
N ASP A 131 22.98 18.85 4.87
CA ASP A 131 23.14 19.71 6.05
C ASP A 131 21.91 19.76 6.96
N ASN A 132 20.74 19.40 6.43
CA ASN A 132 19.48 19.38 7.18
C ASN A 132 18.62 18.21 6.69
N PRO A 133 18.97 16.97 7.08
CA PRO A 133 18.26 15.78 6.64
C PRO A 133 16.93 15.63 7.40
N ASP A 134 15.90 15.16 6.70
CA ASP A 134 14.60 14.86 7.31
C ASP A 134 14.39 13.34 7.33
N TRP A 135 14.31 12.77 8.54
CA TRP A 135 14.07 11.34 8.74
C TRP A 135 12.78 10.86 8.05
N ARG A 136 11.76 11.73 7.94
CA ARG A 136 10.48 11.40 7.29
C ARG A 136 10.63 11.23 5.79
N ILE A 137 11.59 11.94 5.17
CA ILE A 137 11.90 11.81 3.75
C ILE A 137 12.78 10.59 3.53
N LEU A 138 13.82 10.40 4.36
CA LEU A 138 14.68 9.22 4.32
C LEU A 138 13.88 7.92 4.46
N SER A 139 12.90 7.88 5.38
CA SER A 139 12.02 6.73 5.55
C SER A 139 11.22 6.40 4.28
N VAL A 140 10.68 7.41 3.58
CA VAL A 140 9.95 7.17 2.32
C VAL A 140 10.89 6.78 1.19
N GLN A 141 12.08 7.37 1.10
CA GLN A 141 13.10 6.91 0.14
C GLN A 141 13.44 5.43 0.35
N GLY A 142 13.56 5.00 1.61
CA GLY A 142 13.70 3.59 1.96
C GLY A 142 12.56 2.75 1.40
N THR A 143 11.31 3.16 1.62
CA THR A 143 10.15 2.42 1.11
C THR A 143 10.10 2.36 -0.42
N VAL A 144 10.42 3.48 -1.08
CA VAL A 144 10.49 3.52 -2.55
C VAL A 144 11.56 2.55 -3.07
N LEU A 145 12.71 2.46 -2.40
CA LEU A 145 13.77 1.51 -2.75
C LEU A 145 13.35 0.05 -2.54
N ASP A 146 12.65 -0.27 -1.45
CA ASP A 146 12.07 -1.61 -1.23
C ASP A 146 11.10 -1.98 -2.38
N GLN A 147 10.24 -1.05 -2.82
CA GLN A 147 9.33 -1.26 -3.95
C GLN A 147 10.06 -1.46 -5.29
N MET A 148 11.27 -0.94 -5.42
CA MET A 148 12.16 -1.19 -6.56
C MET A 148 12.98 -2.49 -6.41
N GLY A 149 12.81 -3.24 -5.31
CA GLY A 149 13.60 -4.44 -5.01
C GLY A 149 15.02 -4.16 -4.49
N ARG A 150 15.37 -2.88 -4.22
CA ARG A 150 16.69 -2.43 -3.74
C ARG A 150 16.75 -2.48 -2.21
N ASN A 151 16.41 -3.62 -1.63
CA ASN A 151 16.17 -3.80 -0.19
C ASN A 151 17.39 -3.44 0.69
N GLU A 152 18.61 -3.75 0.25
CA GLU A 152 19.83 -3.40 1.00
C GLU A 152 20.06 -1.88 1.09
N GLU A 153 19.76 -1.17 0.00
CA GLU A 153 19.84 0.28 -0.02
C GLU A 153 18.73 0.90 0.83
N ALA A 154 17.51 0.37 0.76
CA ALA A 154 16.40 0.79 1.60
C ALA A 154 16.77 0.75 3.09
N ARG A 155 17.41 -0.33 3.55
CA ARG A 155 17.88 -0.49 4.94
C ARG A 155 18.91 0.55 5.35
N ARG A 156 19.77 1.02 4.44
CA ARG A 156 20.69 2.14 4.72
C ARG A 156 19.93 3.46 4.94
N TYR A 157 18.86 3.70 4.20
CA TYR A 157 17.98 4.85 4.39
C TYR A 157 17.21 4.77 5.72
N TYR A 158 16.63 3.61 6.05
CA TYR A 158 15.98 3.41 7.35
C TYR A 158 16.94 3.57 8.52
N ALA A 159 18.15 2.99 8.43
CA ALA A 159 19.17 3.17 9.45
C ALA A 159 19.55 4.65 9.61
N SER A 160 19.60 5.41 8.51
CA SER A 160 19.86 6.85 8.56
C SER A 160 18.71 7.63 9.18
N ALA A 161 17.47 7.28 8.87
CA ALA A 161 16.29 7.85 9.51
C ALA A 161 16.28 7.56 11.03
N LEU A 162 16.60 6.34 11.45
CA LEU A 162 16.65 5.94 12.86
C LEU A 162 17.81 6.59 13.64
N ARG A 163 18.90 7.01 12.97
CA ARG A 163 19.93 7.85 13.61
C ARG A 163 19.40 9.24 13.97
N LEU A 164 18.47 9.78 13.17
CA LEU A 164 17.88 11.11 13.40
C LEU A 164 16.65 11.05 14.33
N ALA A 165 15.89 9.98 14.25
CA ALA A 165 14.72 9.72 15.09
C ALA A 165 14.82 8.30 15.69
N PRO A 166 15.57 8.13 16.79
CA PRO A 166 15.69 6.85 17.47
C PRO A 166 14.32 6.29 17.85
N ASP A 167 14.18 4.97 17.69
CA ASP A 167 12.99 4.19 18.02
C ASP A 167 11.70 4.59 17.32
N GLU A 168 11.74 5.44 16.28
CA GLU A 168 10.53 5.89 15.59
C GLU A 168 9.73 4.69 15.01
N PRO A 169 8.52 4.40 15.55
CA PRO A 169 7.81 3.14 15.26
C PRO A 169 7.49 2.96 13.79
N SER A 170 7.17 4.05 13.10
CA SER A 170 6.87 4.04 11.66
C SER A 170 8.09 3.61 10.82
N VAL A 171 9.29 4.04 11.20
CA VAL A 171 10.53 3.68 10.51
C VAL A 171 10.95 2.25 10.85
N LEU A 172 10.86 1.85 12.13
CA LEU A 172 11.13 0.47 12.55
C LEU A 172 10.16 -0.51 11.88
N SER A 173 8.89 -0.15 11.75
CA SER A 173 7.92 -0.95 11.01
C SER A 173 8.33 -1.14 9.55
N ASN A 174 8.69 -0.07 8.86
CA ASN A 174 9.15 -0.16 7.47
C ASN A 174 10.42 -1.03 7.34
N LEU A 175 11.38 -0.89 8.26
CA LEU A 175 12.57 -1.73 8.31
C LEU A 175 12.24 -3.20 8.55
N GLY A 176 11.31 -3.49 9.47
CA GLY A 176 10.80 -4.83 9.72
C GLY A 176 10.19 -5.44 8.47
N MET A 177 9.37 -4.69 7.74
CA MET A 177 8.78 -5.15 6.48
C MET A 177 9.83 -5.32 5.37
N SER A 178 10.88 -4.50 5.34
CA SER A 178 12.03 -4.72 4.43
C SER A 178 12.74 -6.06 4.69
N TYR A 179 12.80 -6.52 5.95
CA TYR A 179 13.29 -7.87 6.26
C TYR A 179 12.33 -8.98 5.81
N VAL A 180 11.02 -8.73 5.83
CA VAL A 180 10.02 -9.67 5.27
C VAL A 180 10.23 -9.87 3.78
N LEU A 181 10.50 -8.79 3.02
CA LEU A 181 10.73 -8.86 1.56
C LEU A 181 11.91 -9.77 1.18
N THR A 182 12.89 -9.94 2.06
CA THR A 182 14.04 -10.86 1.87
C THR A 182 13.92 -12.16 2.66
N LYS A 183 12.74 -12.42 3.26
CA LYS A 183 12.44 -13.63 4.08
C LYS A 183 13.28 -13.75 5.35
N GLU A 184 13.84 -12.67 5.85
CA GLU A 184 14.59 -12.61 7.11
C GLU A 184 13.61 -12.44 8.30
N LEU A 185 12.65 -13.35 8.44
CA LEU A 185 11.55 -13.26 9.40
C LEU A 185 11.99 -13.05 10.86
N PRO A 186 13.08 -13.70 11.37
CA PRO A 186 13.54 -13.43 12.74
C PRO A 186 13.98 -11.98 12.97
N LYS A 187 14.65 -11.35 11.99
CA LYS A 187 15.05 -9.94 12.08
C LYS A 187 13.83 -9.01 11.96
N ALA A 188 12.89 -9.36 11.09
CA ALA A 188 11.63 -8.65 10.95
C ALA A 188 10.89 -8.60 12.29
N GLU A 189 10.74 -9.74 12.96
CA GLU A 189 10.10 -9.82 14.28
C GLU A 189 10.83 -8.98 15.31
N GLN A 190 12.15 -9.14 15.44
CA GLN A 190 12.94 -8.39 16.40
C GLN A 190 12.72 -6.88 16.24
N THR A 191 12.76 -6.40 15.00
CA THR A 191 12.58 -4.98 14.66
C THR A 191 11.16 -4.50 14.96
N LEU A 192 10.14 -5.29 14.61
CA LEU A 192 8.73 -4.94 14.86
C LEU A 192 8.37 -4.99 16.34
N ARG A 193 8.98 -5.88 17.13
CA ARG A 193 8.84 -5.86 18.60
C ARG A 193 9.43 -4.61 19.21
N GLN A 194 10.56 -4.11 18.70
CA GLN A 194 11.11 -2.82 19.12
C GLN A 194 10.13 -1.68 18.80
N ALA A 195 9.52 -1.68 17.61
CA ALA A 195 8.50 -0.70 17.24
C ALA A 195 7.29 -0.75 18.18
N TYR A 196 6.84 -1.96 18.52
CA TYR A 196 5.70 -2.21 19.39
C TYR A 196 5.96 -1.76 20.84
N ALA A 197 7.15 -2.01 21.37
CA ALA A 197 7.53 -1.74 22.76
C ALA A 197 7.58 -0.24 23.13
N ASN A 198 7.68 0.66 22.15
CA ASN A 198 7.76 2.11 22.35
C ASN A 198 6.46 2.72 22.94
N GLY A 199 5.34 2.00 22.92
CA GLY A 199 4.05 2.52 23.42
C GLY A 199 3.38 3.55 22.50
N ARG A 200 4.10 4.04 21.48
CA ARG A 200 3.58 4.85 20.35
C ARG A 200 3.18 4.01 19.13
N ALA A 201 3.04 2.69 19.30
CA ALA A 201 2.70 1.78 18.23
C ALA A 201 1.24 2.02 17.76
N ASP A 202 1.07 2.32 16.47
CA ASP A 202 -0.25 2.39 15.84
C ASP A 202 -0.74 0.98 15.44
N SER A 203 -1.98 0.91 14.94
CA SER A 203 -2.59 -0.36 14.49
C SER A 203 -1.79 -1.03 13.38
N ARG A 204 -1.08 -0.26 12.56
CA ARG A 204 -0.24 -0.79 11.48
C ARG A 204 0.98 -1.53 12.00
N VAL A 205 1.66 -0.99 13.02
CA VAL A 205 2.77 -1.69 13.68
C VAL A 205 2.29 -3.03 14.25
N ARG A 206 1.12 -3.06 14.90
CA ARG A 206 0.52 -4.29 15.44
C ARG A 206 0.17 -5.29 14.35
N GLN A 207 -0.48 -4.86 13.28
CA GLN A 207 -0.82 -5.70 12.13
C GLN A 207 0.43 -6.30 11.46
N ASN A 208 1.48 -5.49 11.26
CA ASN A 208 2.74 -5.95 10.68
C ASN A 208 3.44 -6.97 11.59
N LEU A 209 3.48 -6.73 12.90
CA LEU A 209 4.06 -7.69 13.86
C LEU A 209 3.29 -9.01 13.85
N ALA A 210 1.96 -8.96 13.86
CA ALA A 210 1.13 -10.16 13.80
C ALA A 210 1.31 -10.93 12.49
N LEU A 211 1.39 -10.23 11.36
CA LEU A 211 1.70 -10.85 10.06
C LEU A 211 3.03 -11.61 10.12
N VAL A 212 4.09 -10.99 10.63
CA VAL A 212 5.41 -11.64 10.73
C VAL A 212 5.39 -12.86 11.65
N ILE A 213 4.76 -12.74 12.82
CA ILE A 213 4.62 -13.85 13.77
C ILE A 213 3.81 -15.01 13.15
N GLY A 214 2.75 -14.69 12.42
CA GLY A 214 1.93 -15.67 11.72
C GLY A 214 2.63 -16.33 10.53
N LEU A 215 3.46 -15.59 9.77
CA LEU A 215 4.34 -16.16 8.74
C LEU A 215 5.36 -17.16 9.30
N GLN A 216 5.67 -17.05 10.60
CA GLN A 216 6.50 -18.02 11.33
C GLN A 216 5.68 -19.17 11.97
N GLY A 217 4.37 -19.23 11.71
CA GLY A 217 3.47 -20.29 12.18
C GLY A 217 2.93 -20.09 13.60
N ARG A 218 3.23 -18.99 14.29
CA ARG A 218 2.76 -18.71 15.66
C ARG A 218 1.40 -18.00 15.65
N TYR A 219 0.40 -18.68 15.12
CA TYR A 219 -0.93 -18.12 14.85
C TYR A 219 -1.65 -17.60 16.11
N ALA A 220 -1.56 -18.30 17.24
CA ALA A 220 -2.20 -17.88 18.49
C ALA A 220 -1.64 -16.54 19.02
N GLU A 221 -0.32 -16.34 18.88
CA GLU A 221 0.32 -15.08 19.27
C GLU A 221 -0.05 -13.95 18.31
N ALA A 222 -0.05 -14.23 17.00
CA ALA A 222 -0.48 -13.26 15.98
C ALA A 222 -1.91 -12.77 16.23
N GLU A 223 -2.83 -13.68 16.55
CA GLU A 223 -4.23 -13.35 16.84
C GLU A 223 -4.35 -12.47 18.09
N SER A 224 -3.63 -12.81 19.16
CA SER A 224 -3.60 -12.02 20.40
C SER A 224 -3.20 -10.56 20.16
N ILE A 225 -2.23 -10.33 19.26
CA ILE A 225 -1.74 -8.99 18.95
C ILE A 225 -2.78 -8.15 18.20
N VAL A 226 -3.48 -8.72 17.20
CA VAL A 226 -4.46 -7.95 16.40
C VAL A 226 -5.81 -7.77 17.10
N ARG A 227 -6.12 -8.58 18.12
CA ARG A 227 -7.31 -8.39 18.98
C ARG A 227 -7.31 -7.06 19.74
N ALA A 228 -6.18 -6.37 19.81
CA ALA A 228 -6.12 -5.00 20.35
C ALA A 228 -6.82 -3.96 19.44
N ASP A 229 -6.93 -4.24 18.13
CA ASP A 229 -7.49 -3.32 17.13
C ASP A 229 -8.76 -3.84 16.45
N LEU A 230 -9.00 -5.14 16.50
CA LEU A 230 -10.05 -5.81 15.75
C LEU A 230 -10.97 -6.63 16.66
N PRO A 231 -12.26 -6.75 16.30
CA PRO A 231 -13.15 -7.72 16.91
C PRO A 231 -12.56 -9.14 16.90
N PRO A 232 -12.85 -9.98 17.92
CA PRO A 232 -12.26 -11.32 18.02
C PRO A 232 -12.48 -12.22 16.79
N ASP A 233 -13.63 -12.12 16.14
CA ASP A 233 -14.00 -12.85 14.94
C ASP A 233 -13.20 -12.39 13.70
N GLU A 234 -13.00 -11.07 13.52
CA GLU A 234 -12.15 -10.53 12.45
C GLU A 234 -10.68 -10.90 12.65
N ALA A 235 -10.19 -10.83 13.90
CA ALA A 235 -8.84 -11.26 14.26
C ALA A 235 -8.60 -12.74 13.92
N ALA A 236 -9.53 -13.61 14.31
CA ALA A 236 -9.47 -15.04 14.01
C ALA A 236 -9.51 -15.32 12.49
N ALA A 237 -10.39 -14.62 11.75
CA ALA A 237 -10.50 -14.76 10.30
C ALA A 237 -9.21 -14.36 9.57
N ASN A 238 -8.58 -13.25 9.96
CA ASN A 238 -7.32 -12.79 9.37
C ASN A 238 -6.19 -13.81 9.55
N VAL A 239 -6.09 -14.41 10.74
CA VAL A 239 -5.08 -15.43 11.04
C VAL A 239 -5.37 -16.75 10.33
N ALA A 240 -6.64 -17.14 10.22
CA ALA A 240 -7.05 -18.33 9.45
C ALA A 240 -6.68 -18.20 7.97
N TYR A 241 -6.92 -17.04 7.36
CA TYR A 241 -6.51 -16.74 5.99
C TYR A 241 -4.99 -16.84 5.82
N LEU A 242 -4.22 -16.26 6.75
CA LEU A 242 -2.75 -16.33 6.72
C LEU A 242 -2.24 -17.78 6.78
N LYS A 243 -2.84 -18.61 7.65
CA LYS A 243 -2.52 -20.03 7.77
C LYS A 243 -2.76 -20.79 6.46
N GLU A 244 -3.90 -20.54 5.81
CA GLU A 244 -4.23 -21.17 4.53
C GLU A 244 -3.23 -20.78 3.43
N MET A 245 -2.90 -19.48 3.34
CA MET A 245 -1.91 -18.99 2.37
C MET A 245 -0.54 -19.66 2.55
N VAL A 246 -0.03 -19.74 3.78
CA VAL A 246 1.26 -20.40 4.06
C VAL A 246 1.21 -21.89 3.71
N SER A 247 0.15 -22.58 4.13
CA SER A 247 -0.01 -24.03 3.89
C SER A 247 -0.20 -24.37 2.40
N GLY A 248 -0.87 -23.50 1.63
CA GLY A 248 -1.05 -23.63 0.18
C GLY A 248 0.26 -23.47 -0.60
N HIS A 249 1.17 -22.61 -0.15
CA HIS A 249 2.50 -22.48 -0.75
C HIS A 249 3.39 -23.70 -0.51
N ASP A 250 3.31 -24.31 0.68
CA ASP A 250 4.07 -25.51 1.02
C ASP A 250 3.61 -26.74 0.22
N THR A 251 2.30 -26.89 0.03
CA THR A 251 1.72 -27.98 -0.78
C THR A 251 2.07 -27.84 -2.26
N ALA A 252 1.98 -26.63 -2.83
CA ALA A 252 2.37 -26.36 -4.21
C ALA A 252 3.89 -26.60 -4.46
N ARG A 253 4.73 -26.21 -3.50
CA ARG A 253 6.19 -26.44 -3.54
C ARG A 253 6.56 -27.92 -3.41
N ALA A 254 5.84 -28.68 -2.57
CA ALA A 254 6.02 -30.11 -2.42
C ALA A 254 5.62 -30.88 -3.69
N ALA A 255 4.47 -30.53 -4.30
CA ALA A 255 4.01 -31.14 -5.55
C ALA A 255 4.98 -30.90 -6.72
N GLY A 256 5.52 -29.68 -6.86
CA GLY A 256 6.50 -29.36 -7.91
C GLY A 256 7.84 -30.10 -7.76
N ARG A 257 8.23 -30.47 -6.53
CA ARG A 257 9.43 -31.31 -6.28
C ARG A 257 9.19 -32.79 -6.55
N GLY A 258 7.98 -33.29 -6.33
CA GLY A 258 7.61 -34.69 -6.61
C GLY A 258 7.61 -35.02 -8.11
N VAL A 259 7.15 -34.10 -8.96
CA VAL A 259 7.09 -34.29 -10.42
C VAL A 259 8.49 -34.36 -11.07
N LEU A 260 9.48 -33.66 -10.51
CA LEU A 260 10.86 -33.70 -11.01
C LEU A 260 11.63 -34.96 -10.55
N ALA A 261 11.14 -35.68 -9.53
CA ALA A 261 11.79 -36.87 -8.99
C ALA A 261 11.29 -38.19 -9.63
N SER A 262 10.13 -38.21 -10.28
CA SER A 262 9.56 -39.41 -10.91
C SER A 262 9.81 -39.53 -12.42
N GLY A 263 10.66 -38.66 -12.98
CA GLY A 263 10.94 -38.58 -14.43
C GLY A 263 12.27 -39.21 -14.87
N ARG A 264 12.79 -40.22 -14.16
CA ARG A 264 13.95 -41.01 -14.60
C ARG A 264 13.59 -42.47 -14.81
#